data_AF-A0A8T5SXB4-F1
#
_entry.id   AF-A0A8T5SXB4-F1
#
_cell.length_a   1.000
_cell.length_b   1.000
_cell.length_c   1.000
_cell.angle_alpha   90.00
_cell.angle_beta   90.00
_cell.angle_gamma   90.00
#
_symmetry.space_group_name_H-M   'P 1'
#
loop_
_entity.id
_entity.type
_entity.pdbx_description
1 polymer ?
#
loop_
_entity_poly.entity_id
_entity_poly.type
_entity_poly.pdbx_seq_one_letter_code
_entity_poly.pdbx_strand_id
1 'polypeptide(L)' 'MSVTEKYVEMPLIKEKSVDYRSYQVNLADTAASQSTMIVLSTGLGKTVIAALVAAKRLLEIPDSKVLFLA' A
#
# COMPACT_ATOMS: atom_id res chain seq x y z
N MET A 1 25.74 -2.89 6.93
CA MET A 1 25.07 -3.93 6.12
C MET A 1 23.60 -3.56 6.05
N SER A 2 23.19 -2.79 5.03
CA SER A 2 21.78 -2.45 4.85
C SER A 2 21.08 -3.66 4.24
N VAL A 3 20.27 -4.34 5.03
CA VAL A 3 19.31 -5.32 4.50
C VAL A 3 18.41 -4.55 3.56
N THR A 4 18.59 -4.72 2.25
CA THR A 4 17.58 -4.30 1.27
C THR A 4 16.30 -5.03 1.65
N GLU A 5 15.32 -4.32 2.18
CA GLU A 5 13.97 -4.83 2.37
C GLU A 5 13.51 -5.39 1.03
N LYS A 6 13.40 -6.72 0.94
CA LYS A 6 13.11 -7.39 -0.33
C LYS A 6 11.61 -7.37 -0.62
N TYR A 7 10.81 -7.39 0.44
CA TYR A 7 9.36 -7.43 0.40
C TYR A 7 8.75 -6.42 1.38
N VAL A 8 7.52 -6.02 1.13
CA VAL A 8 6.73 -5.24 2.10
C VAL A 8 6.26 -6.16 3.22
N GLU A 9 6.65 -5.85 4.45
CA GLU A 9 6.27 -6.59 5.65
C GLU A 9 5.35 -5.72 6.51
N MET A 10 4.04 -6.00 6.48
CA MET A 10 3.05 -5.31 7.32
C MET A 10 1.79 -6.17 7.52
N PRO A 11 1.00 -5.95 8.59
CA PRO A 11 -0.23 -6.71 8.80
C PRO A 11 -1.21 -6.55 7.63
N LEU A 12 -2.03 -7.58 7.41
CA LEU A 12 -3.00 -7.69 6.31
C LEU A 12 -2.39 -7.80 4.89
N ILE A 13 -1.06 -7.77 4.76
CA ILE A 13 -0.35 -8.11 3.52
C ILE A 13 0.29 -9.48 3.69
N LYS A 14 0.15 -10.33 2.67
CA LYS A 14 0.75 -11.67 2.68
C LYS A 14 2.28 -11.55 2.63
N GLU A 15 2.98 -12.26 3.51
CA GLU A 15 4.44 -12.31 3.51
C GLU A 15 5.01 -12.67 2.14
N LYS A 16 6.13 -12.06 1.77
CA LYS A 16 6.87 -12.33 0.52
C LYS A 16 6.04 -12.24 -0.78
N SER A 17 4.93 -11.50 -0.75
CA SER A 17 4.01 -11.38 -1.90
C SER A 17 4.16 -10.09 -2.71
N VAL A 18 4.68 -9.02 -2.09
CA VAL A 18 4.87 -7.71 -2.71
C VAL A 18 6.33 -7.31 -2.56
N ASP A 19 7.06 -7.20 -3.67
CA ASP A 19 8.43 -6.66 -3.62
C ASP A 19 8.42 -5.23 -3.09
N TYR A 20 9.39 -4.91 -2.24
CA TYR A 20 9.51 -3.55 -1.73
C TYR A 20 9.85 -2.57 -2.85
N ARG A 21 9.01 -1.55 -3.01
CA ARG A 21 9.28 -0.40 -3.89
C ARG A 21 8.93 0.87 -3.12
N SER A 22 9.94 1.69 -2.85
CA SER A 22 9.79 2.89 -2.00
C SER A 22 8.69 3.83 -2.48
N TYR A 23 8.54 4.03 -3.79
CA TYR A 23 7.47 4.89 -4.33
C TYR A 23 6.06 4.36 -4.02
N GLN A 24 5.86 3.03 -3.99
CA GLN A 24 4.56 2.44 -3.68
C GLN A 24 4.21 2.65 -2.20
N VAL A 25 5.20 2.48 -1.32
CA VAL A 25 5.06 2.68 0.13
C VAL A 25 4.78 4.17 0.43
N ASN A 26 5.59 5.09 -0.10
CA ASN A 26 5.43 6.53 0.12
C ASN A 26 4.10 7.07 -0.41
N LEU A 27 3.65 6.59 -1.58
CA LEU A 27 2.33 6.96 -2.12
C LEU A 27 1.20 6.40 -1.25
N ALA A 28 1.34 5.18 -0.74
CA ALA A 28 0.36 4.59 0.17
C ALA A 28 0.28 5.33 1.51
N ASP A 29 1.41 5.78 2.06
CA ASP A 29 1.45 6.61 3.27
C ASP A 29 0.74 7.95 3.07
N THR A 30 0.99 8.60 1.93
CA THR A 30 0.31 9.85 1.57
C THR A 30 -1.20 9.64 1.43
N ALA A 31 -1.61 8.59 0.71
CA ALA A 31 -3.03 8.29 0.49
C ALA A 31 -3.76 7.76 1.72
N ALA A 32 -3.07 7.19 2.70
CA ALA A 32 -3.65 6.78 3.97
C ALA A 32 -3.91 7.97 4.92
N SER A 33 -3.12 9.04 4.81
CA SER A 33 -3.25 10.24 5.65
C SER A 33 -4.21 11.30 5.11
N GLN A 34 -4.42 11.35 3.78
CA GLN A 34 -5.30 12.32 3.13
C GLN A 34 -5.86 11.82 1.79
N SER A 35 -6.99 12.38 1.37
CA SER A 35 -7.58 12.12 0.04
C SER A 35 -6.59 12.43 -1.07
N THR A 36 -6.25 11.41 -1.87
CA THR A 36 -5.18 11.47 -2.86
C THR A 36 -5.63 10.89 -4.20
N MET A 37 -5.37 11.60 -5.31
CA MET A 37 -5.51 11.09 -6.66
C MET A 37 -4.13 10.66 -7.20
N ILE A 38 -3.97 9.38 -7.52
CA ILE A 38 -2.70 8.83 -8.01
C ILE A 38 -2.76 8.60 -9.52
N VAL A 39 -1.93 9.31 -10.27
CA VAL A 39 -1.81 9.17 -11.73
C VAL A 39 -0.52 8.44 -12.07
N LEU A 40 -0.64 7.15 -12.40
CA LEU A 40 0.47 6.29 -12.83
C LEU A 40 0.05 5.46 -14.05
N SER A 41 0.99 5.08 -14.91
CA SER A 41 0.73 4.13 -16.00
C SER A 41 0.36 2.73 -15.46
N THR A 42 -0.16 1.87 -16.33
CA THR A 42 -0.39 0.45 -16.00
C THR A 42 0.96 -0.25 -15.76
N GLY A 43 0.95 -1.35 -15.00
CA GLY A 43 2.19 -2.08 -14.65
C GLY A 43 3.02 -1.48 -13.51
N LEU A 44 2.82 -0.21 -13.13
CA LEU A 44 3.50 0.42 -11.99
C LEU A 44 2.90 0.09 -10.61
N GLY A 45 1.90 -0.79 -10.57
CA GLY A 45 1.34 -1.30 -9.32
C GLY A 45 0.35 -0.36 -8.62
N LYS A 46 -0.49 0.37 -9.37
CA LYS A 46 -1.64 1.11 -8.80
C LYS A 46 -2.50 0.25 -7.87
N THR A 47 -2.75 -1.01 -8.25
CA THR A 47 -3.49 -1.97 -7.42
C THR A 47 -2.75 -2.33 -6.13
N VAL A 48 -1.42 -2.49 -6.20
CA VAL A 48 -0.58 -2.72 -5.01
C VAL A 48 -0.66 -1.53 -4.06
N ILE A 49 -0.52 -0.31 -4.58
CA ILE A 49 -0.66 0.91 -3.77
C ILE A 49 -2.04 0.95 -3.09
N ALA A 50 -3.12 0.68 -3.82
CA ALA A 50 -4.46 0.65 -3.24
C ALA A 50 -4.61 -0.40 -2.12
N ALA A 51 -4.01 -1.59 -2.28
CA ALA A 51 -4.00 -2.62 -1.24
C ALA A 51 -3.20 -2.18 0.01
N LEU A 52 -2.05 -1.53 -0.18
CA LEU A 52 -1.27 -0.97 0.93
C LEU A 52 -2.03 0.13 1.68
N VAL A 53 -2.74 1.01 0.96
CA VAL A 53 -3.61 2.03 1.57
C VAL A 53 -4.73 1.37 2.37
N ALA A 54 -5.40 0.38 1.80
CA ALA A 54 -6.47 -0.36 2.49
C ALA A 54 -5.97 -1.01 3.78
N ALA A 55 -4.83 -1.70 3.74
CA ALA A 55 -4.21 -2.30 4.91
C ALA A 55 -3.89 -1.26 5.98
N LYS A 56 -3.26 -0.13 5.62
CA LYS A 56 -2.95 0.97 6.55
C LYS A 56 -4.21 1.53 7.21
N ARG A 57 -5.25 1.84 6.44
CA ARG A 57 -6.50 2.44 6.94
C ARG A 57 -7.26 1.49 7.88
N LEU A 58 -7.32 0.20 7.54
CA LEU A 58 -7.99 -0.80 8.38
C LEU A 58 -7.23 -1.03 9.71
N LEU A 59 -5.91 -0.87 9.72
CA LEU A 59 -5.10 -0.97 10.95
C LEU A 59 -5.20 0.29 11.82
N GLU A 60 -5.22 1.48 11.19
CA GLU A 60 -5.29 2.76 11.89
C GLU A 60 -6.69 3.02 12.46
N ILE A 61 -7.74 2.60 11.74
CA ILE A 61 -9.13 2.80 12.14
C ILE A 61 -9.81 1.42 12.23
N PRO A 62 -9.79 0.79 13.42
CA PRO A 62 -10.47 -0.48 13.66
C PRO A 62 -11.95 -0.42 13.26
N ASP A 63 -12.49 -1.56 12.81
CA ASP A 63 -13.89 -1.72 12.37
C ASP A 63 -14.34 -0.85 11.17
N SER A 64 -13.41 -0.11 10.56
CA SER A 64 -13.68 0.62 9.31
C SER A 64 -13.84 -0.32 8.12
N LYS A 65 -14.30 0.23 7.00
CA LYS A 65 -14.56 -0.52 5.76
C LYS A 65 -13.86 0.14 4.58
N VAL A 66 -13.48 -0.68 3.61
CA VAL A 66 -12.92 -0.23 2.33
C VAL A 66 -13.88 -0.62 1.21
N LEU A 67 -14.23 0.34 0.36
CA LEU A 67 -14.93 0.09 -0.89
C LEU A 67 -13.90 0.10 -2.03
N PHE A 68 -13.75 -1.02 -2.72
CA PHE A 68 -12.89 -1.13 -3.89
C PHE A 68 -13.74 -1.17 -5.16
N LEU A 69 -13.45 -0.31 -6.13
CA LEU A 69 -14.14 -0.22 -7.41
C LEU A 69 -13.11 -0.46 -8.53
N ALA A 70 -13.48 -1.29 -9.52
CA ALA A 70 -12.59 -1.73 -10.61
C ALA A 70 -13.28 -1.57 -11.97
#